data_AF-A0A7J3U545-F1
#
_entry.id   AF-A0A7J3U545-F1
#
_cell.length_a   1.000
_cell.length_b   1.000
_cell.length_c   1.000
_cell.angle_alpha   90.00
_cell.angle_beta   90.00
_cell.angle_gamma   90.00
#
_symmetry.space_group_name_H-M   'P 1'
#
loop_
_entity.id
_entity.type
_entity.pdbx_description
1 polymer ?
#
loop_
_entity_poly.entity_id
_entity_poly.type
_entity_poly.pdbx_seq_one_letter_code
_entity_poly.pdbx_strand_id
1 'polypeptide(L)'
;MLIKTGIERLDELMKGGIPAVTNTLLYSPPFIGKENILNKFVLSGLEEGEPVIFVLTDKSFSEMRKEMERLDKNFSGYESEGKVKYID
;
A
#
# COMPACT_ATOMS: atom_id res chain seq x y z
N MET A 1 -18.51 -0.79 -4.34
CA MET A 1 -17.55 0.29 -4.08
C MET A 1 -16.21 -0.14 -4.66
N LEU A 2 -15.49 0.75 -5.34
CA LEU A 2 -14.17 0.48 -5.90
C LEU A 2 -13.13 1.29 -5.11
N ILE A 3 -11.99 0.69 -4.81
CA ILE A 3 -10.86 1.28 -4.10
C ILE A 3 -9.77 1.58 -5.11
N LYS A 4 -9.27 2.82 -5.13
CA LYS A 4 -8.21 3.23 -6.05
C LYS A 4 -6.89 2.58 -5.72
N THR A 5 -6.08 2.33 -6.74
CA THR A 5 -4.71 1.80 -6.61
C THR A 5 -3.67 2.88 -6.32
N GLY A 6 -4.05 4.16 -6.44
CA GLY A 6 -3.09 5.28 -6.43
C GLY A 6 -2.29 5.40 -7.73
N ILE A 7 -2.63 4.60 -8.76
CA ILE A 7 -2.01 4.64 -10.09
C ILE A 7 -3.13 4.86 -11.11
N GLU A 8 -3.30 6.11 -11.54
CA GLU A 8 -4.40 6.55 -12.42
C GLU A 8 -4.60 5.62 -13.63
N ARG A 9 -3.51 5.30 -14.34
CA ARG A 9 -3.59 4.45 -15.54
C ARG A 9 -4.04 3.01 -15.21
N LEU A 10 -3.68 2.48 -14.04
CA LEU A 10 -4.12 1.15 -13.62
C LEU A 10 -5.59 1.17 -13.22
N ASP A 11 -6.02 2.21 -12.52
CA ASP A 11 -7.43 2.40 -12.15
C ASP A 11 -8.32 2.48 -13.39
N GLU A 12 -7.90 3.21 -14.44
CA GLU A 12 -8.58 3.25 -15.73
C GLU A 12 -8.72 1.85 -16.37
N LEU A 13 -7.62 1.08 -16.41
CA LEU A 13 -7.61 -0.27 -16.98
C LEU A 13 -8.51 -1.23 -16.21
N MET A 14 -8.63 -1.04 -14.89
CA MET A 14 -9.52 -1.79 -14.01
C MET A 14 -10.93 -1.21 -13.91
N LYS A 15 -11.26 -0.17 -14.69
CA LYS A 15 -12.57 0.49 -14.72
C LYS A 15 -12.98 1.10 -13.37
N GLY A 16 -12.02 1.68 -12.66
CA GLY A 16 -12.23 2.48 -11.45
C GLY A 16 -11.59 1.94 -10.18
N GLY A 17 -10.83 0.83 -10.24
CA GLY A 17 -10.06 0.31 -9.10
C GLY A 17 -10.43 -1.11 -8.69
N ILE A 18 -9.99 -1.50 -7.49
CA ILE A 18 -10.17 -2.84 -6.93
C ILE A 18 -11.56 -2.93 -6.26
N PRO A 19 -12.34 -4.00 -6.48
CA PRO A 19 -13.59 -4.20 -5.76
C PRO A 19 -13.37 -4.26 -4.24
N ALA A 20 -14.10 -3.42 -3.48
CA ALA A 20 -14.05 -3.41 -2.02
C ALA A 20 -14.54 -4.75 -1.42
N VAL A 21 -14.09 -5.06 -0.21
CA VAL A 21 -14.45 -6.28 0.53
C VAL A 21 -14.09 -7.56 -0.24
N THR A 22 -12.87 -7.58 -0.80
CA THR A 22 -12.34 -8.75 -1.49
C THR A 22 -10.91 -9.07 -1.05
N ASN A 23 -10.51 -10.32 -1.26
CA ASN A 23 -9.11 -10.70 -1.21
C ASN A 23 -8.52 -10.49 -2.60
N THR A 24 -7.49 -9.66 -2.71
CA THR A 24 -6.80 -9.38 -3.98
C THR A 24 -5.37 -9.87 -3.90
N LEU A 25 -4.94 -10.60 -4.94
CA LEU A 25 -3.58 -11.10 -5.09
C LEU A 25 -2.85 -10.29 -6.17
N LEU A 26 -1.75 -9.66 -5.79
CA LEU A 26 -0.79 -9.09 -6.73
C LEU A 26 0.32 -10.10 -7.01
N TYR A 27 0.42 -10.57 -8.26
CA TYR A 27 1.37 -11.59 -8.67
C TYR A 27 2.26 -11.10 -9.82
N SER A 28 3.56 -11.37 -9.72
CA SER A 28 4.55 -11.14 -10.77
C SER A 28 5.76 -12.05 -10.57
N PRO A 29 6.61 -12.22 -11.59
CA PRO A 29 7.99 -12.69 -11.38
C PRO A 29 8.75 -11.79 -10.37
N PRO A 30 9.88 -12.26 -9.81
CA PRO A 30 10.70 -11.44 -8.92
C PRO A 30 11.37 -10.27 -9.67
N PHE A 31 11.67 -9.19 -8.94
CA PHE A 31 12.39 -8.00 -9.43
C PHE A 31 11.69 -7.17 -10.52
N ILE A 32 10.38 -7.31 -10.68
CA ILE A 32 9.58 -6.52 -11.64
C ILE A 32 9.02 -5.22 -10.99
N GLY A 33 9.24 -5.03 -9.69
CA GLY A 33 8.82 -3.83 -8.95
C GLY A 33 7.36 -3.86 -8.50
N LYS A 34 6.82 -5.04 -8.17
CA LYS A 34 5.45 -5.21 -7.63
C LYS A 34 5.21 -4.38 -6.38
N GLU A 35 6.27 -4.16 -5.59
CA GLU A 35 6.26 -3.38 -4.36
C GLU A 35 5.81 -1.94 -4.64
N ASN A 36 6.13 -1.37 -5.80
CA ASN A 36 5.67 -0.02 -6.15
C ASN A 36 4.15 0.07 -6.26
N ILE A 37 3.49 -0.96 -6.80
CA ILE A 37 2.02 -1.01 -6.89
C ILE A 37 1.43 -1.14 -5.48
N LEU A 38 1.98 -2.05 -4.66
CA LEU A 38 1.52 -2.24 -3.28
C LEU A 38 1.67 -0.96 -2.45
N ASN A 39 2.82 -0.31 -2.52
CA ASN A 39 3.11 0.90 -1.76
C ASN A 39 2.20 2.06 -2.21
N LYS A 40 1.95 2.21 -3.52
CA LYS A 40 1.00 3.21 -4.03
C LYS A 40 -0.42 2.95 -3.58
N PHE A 41 -0.85 1.70 -3.57
CA PHE A 41 -2.16 1.32 -3.04
C PHE A 41 -2.29 1.66 -1.56
N VAL A 42 -1.28 1.34 -0.74
CA VAL A 42 -1.27 1.68 0.67
C VAL A 42 -1.31 3.19 0.90
N LEU A 43 -0.45 3.95 0.22
CA LEU A 43 -0.44 5.41 0.36
C LEU A 43 -1.77 6.02 -0.06
N SER A 44 -2.36 5.56 -1.17
CA SER A 44 -3.69 6.02 -1.60
C SER A 44 -4.75 5.77 -0.54
N GLY A 45 -4.73 4.62 0.13
CA GLY A 45 -5.66 4.32 1.24
C GLY A 45 -5.40 5.22 2.45
N LEU A 46 -4.15 5.41 2.84
CA LEU A 46 -3.77 6.25 3.97
C LEU A 46 -4.15 7.73 3.76
N GLU A 47 -3.98 8.24 2.54
CA GLU A 47 -4.44 9.58 2.12
C GLU A 47 -5.97 9.73 2.24
N GLU A 48 -6.72 8.67 1.95
CA GLU A 48 -8.17 8.61 2.14
C GLU A 48 -8.60 8.31 3.59
N GLY A 49 -7.64 8.09 4.50
CA GLY A 49 -7.86 7.86 5.93
C GLY A 49 -8.07 6.39 6.31
N GLU A 50 -7.89 5.46 5.37
CA GLU A 50 -8.00 4.02 5.60
C GLU A 50 -6.77 3.48 6.35
N PRO A 51 -6.94 2.75 7.46
CA PRO A 51 -5.82 2.16 8.18
C PRO A 51 -5.24 0.93 7.47
N VAL A 52 -3.96 0.68 7.67
CA VAL A 52 -3.22 -0.44 7.07
C VAL A 52 -2.52 -1.28 8.13
N ILE A 53 -2.59 -2.59 7.96
CA ILE A 53 -1.76 -3.56 8.68
C ILE A 53 -0.83 -4.21 7.67
N PHE A 54 0.47 -4.06 7.88
CA PHE A 54 1.48 -4.82 7.16
C PHE A 54 1.74 -6.14 7.87
N VAL A 55 1.60 -7.25 7.14
CA VAL A 55 2.09 -8.55 7.59
C VAL A 55 3.37 -8.81 6.82
N LEU A 56 4.49 -8.77 7.51
CA LEU A 56 5.81 -8.84 6.92
C LEU A 56 6.34 -10.28 7.04
N THR A 57 6.93 -10.79 5.96
CA THR A 57 7.51 -12.13 5.94
C THR A 57 8.92 -12.15 5.33
N ASP A 58 9.29 -11.11 4.60
CA ASP A 58 10.51 -11.01 3.81
C ASP A 58 11.32 -9.72 4.07
N LYS A 59 10.83 -8.84 4.95
CA LYS A 59 11.46 -7.57 5.34
C LYS A 59 11.17 -7.29 6.81
N SER A 60 12.10 -6.64 7.51
CA SER A 60 11.84 -6.13 8.85
C SER A 60 10.91 -4.90 8.84
N PHE A 61 10.27 -4.61 9.97
CA PHE A 61 9.47 -3.38 10.12
C PHE A 61 10.30 -2.13 9.78
N SER A 62 11.58 -2.10 10.14
CA SER A 62 12.46 -0.96 9.95
C SER A 62 12.76 -0.68 8.46
N GLU A 63 12.89 -1.74 7.67
CA GLU A 63 13.11 -1.64 6.22
C GLU A 63 11.84 -1.17 5.52
N MET A 64 10.69 -1.75 5.88
CA MET A 64 9.40 -1.36 5.32
C MET A 64 9.07 0.10 5.63
N ARG A 65 9.24 0.53 6.88
CA ARG A 65 9.02 1.92 7.29
C ARG A 65 9.91 2.88 6.49
N LYS A 66 11.20 2.58 6.36
CA LYS A 66 12.15 3.42 5.61
C LYS A 66 11.82 3.48 4.12
N GLU A 67 11.30 2.40 3.55
CA GLU A 67 10.81 2.36 2.17
C GLU A 67 9.62 3.31 1.98
N MET A 68 8.64 3.25 2.87
CA MET A 68 7.46 4.11 2.82
C MET A 68 7.78 5.59 3.07
N GLU A 69 8.64 5.90 4.05
CA GLU A 69 9.10 7.28 4.32
C GLU A 69 9.84 7.93 3.15
N ARG A 70 10.48 7.12 2.28
CA ARG A 70 11.10 7.63 1.04
C ARG A 70 10.07 8.02 -0.01
N LEU A 71 8.92 7.35 -0.03
CA LEU A 71 7.82 7.61 -0.97
C LEU A 71 6.92 8.75 -0.49
N ASP A 72 6.68 8.83 0.82
CA ASP A 72 5.93 9.90 1.46
C ASP A 72 6.57 10.28 2.81
N LYS A 73 7.04 11.52 2.91
CA LYS A 73 7.64 12.06 4.13
C LYS A 73 6.66 12.16 5.30
N ASN A 74 5.35 12.18 5.02
CA ASN A 74 4.30 12.24 6.02
C ASN A 74 3.97 10.85 6.60
N PHE A 75 4.61 9.78 6.12
CA PHE A 75 4.26 8.42 6.50
C PHE A 75 4.33 8.17 8.02
N SER A 76 5.34 8.75 8.69
CA SER A 76 5.47 8.70 10.15
C SER A 76 4.31 9.37 10.92
N GLY A 77 3.58 10.29 10.28
CA GLY A 77 2.34 10.86 10.79
C GLY A 77 1.23 9.83 10.88
N TYR A 78 1.03 9.03 9.83
CA TYR A 78 0.05 7.95 9.84
C TYR A 78 0.35 6.88 10.91
N GLU A 79 1.63 6.60 11.17
CA GLU A 79 2.04 5.72 12.27
C GLU A 79 1.65 6.32 13.64
N SER A 80 1.93 7.61 13.83
CA SER A 80 1.63 8.32 15.08
C SER A 80 0.12 8.45 15.34
N GLU A 81 -0.68 8.52 14.27
CA GLU A 81 -2.15 8.48 14.31
C GLU A 81 -2.70 7.07 14.56
N GLY A 82 -1.86 6.04 14.58
CA GLY A 82 -2.27 4.64 14.77
C GLY A 82 -2.92 4.01 13.53
N LYS A 83 -2.83 4.66 12.36
CA LYS A 83 -3.36 4.16 11.08
C LYS A 83 -2.48 3.09 10.46
N VAL A 84 -1.19 3.02 10.81
CA VAL A 84 -0.28 1.99 10.32
C VAL A 84 0.14 1.07 11.46
N LYS A 85 0.05 -0.23 11.24
CA LYS A 85 0.53 -1.26 12.16
C LYS A 85 1.31 -2.34 11.41
N TYR A 86 2.18 -3.03 12.14
CA TYR A 86 3.00 -4.11 11.61
C TYR A 86 2.78 -5.38 12.42
N ILE A 87 2.76 -6.49 11.71
CA ILE A 87 2.96 -7.84 12.23
C ILE A 87 4.24 -8.31 11.56
N ASP A 88 5.32 -8.34 12.34
CA ASP A 88 6.69 -8.72 11.96
C ASP A 88 7.07 -9.98 12.73
#